data_AF-A0A3C1QV62-F1
#
_entry.id   AF-A0A3C1QV62-F1
#
_cell.length_a   1.000
_cell.length_b   1.000
_cell.length_c   1.000
_cell.angle_alpha   90.00
_cell.angle_beta   90.00
_cell.angle_gamma   90.00
#
_symmetry.space_group_name_H-M   'P 1'
#
loop_
_entity.id
_entity.type
_entity.pdbx_description
1 polymer ?
#
loop_
_entity_poly.entity_id
_entity_poly.type
_entity_poly.pdbx_seq_one_letter_code
_entity_poly.pdbx_strand_id
1 'polypeptide(L)' 'MLILSRKQNERIVIGEGKDAVVLMVVDLQHGKVRLGIEAPRETPIVREELIGRDGKRPAA' A
#
# COMPACT_ATOMS: atom_id res chain seq x y z
N MET A 1 -5.17 10.79 -11.61
CA MET A 1 -4.96 11.06 -10.17
C MET A 1 -6.32 11.24 -9.53
N LEU A 2 -6.68 10.41 -8.55
CA LEU A 2 -7.93 10.49 -7.79
C LEU A 2 -7.59 10.94 -6.37
N ILE A 3 -8.22 12.00 -5.88
CA ILE A 3 -7.92 12.59 -4.57
C ILE A 3 -9.11 12.32 -3.65
N LEU A 4 -8.86 11.62 -2.55
CA LEU A 4 -9.87 11.26 -1.57
C LEU A 4 -9.38 11.63 -0.17
N SER A 5 -10.15 12.45 0.54
CA SER A 5 -9.90 12.73 1.95
C SER A 5 -10.57 11.65 2.80
N ARG A 6 -9.78 10.92 3.60
CA ARG A 6 -10.24 9.85 4.51
C ARG A 6 -9.89 10.17 5.96
N LYS A 7 -10.76 9.77 6.88
CA LYS A 7 -10.53 9.80 8.33
C LYS A 7 -9.99 8.46 8.82
N GLN A 8 -9.58 8.43 10.09
CA GLN A 8 -9.13 7.19 10.74
C GLN A 8 -10.20 6.09 10.64
N ASN A 9 -9.76 4.85 10.44
CA ASN A 9 -10.56 3.64 10.22
C ASN A 9 -11.34 3.58 8.89
N GLU A 10 -11.17 4.56 7.99
CA GLU A 10 -11.73 4.45 6.66
C GLU A 10 -10.84 3.62 5.73
N ARG A 11 -11.47 3.00 4.74
CA ARG A 11 -10.84 2.08 3.79
C ARG A 11 -11.05 2.56 2.35
N ILE A 12 -10.06 2.33 1.51
CA ILE A 12 -10.08 2.57 0.08
C ILE A 12 -9.79 1.24 -0.58
N VAL A 13 -10.67 0.80 -1.48
CA VAL A 13 -10.47 -0.40 -2.28
C VAL A 13 -9.98 0.04 -3.67
N ILE A 14 -8.87 -0.53 -4.11
CA ILE A 14 -8.26 -0.28 -5.41
C ILE A 14 -8.28 -1.60 -6.19
N GLY A 15 -8.86 -1.58 -7.39
CA GLY A 15 -9.04 -2.78 -8.21
C GLY A 15 -10.34 -3.54 -7.87
N GLU A 16 -10.53 -4.68 -8.53
CA GLU A 16 -11.73 -5.52 -8.41
C GLU A 16 -11.31 -7.00 -8.45
N GLY A 17 -12.08 -7.88 -7.80
CA GLY A 17 -11.83 -9.33 -7.84
C GLY A 17 -10.65 -9.80 -6.99
N LYS A 18 -9.81 -10.68 -7.53
CA LYS A 18 -8.70 -11.32 -6.80
C LYS A 18 -7.50 -10.40 -6.57
N ASP A 19 -7.36 -9.37 -7.39
CA ASP A 19 -6.28 -8.38 -7.35
C ASP A 19 -6.62 -7.15 -6.48
N ALA A 20 -7.75 -7.17 -5.78
CA ALA A 20 -8.20 -6.02 -5.01
C ALA A 20 -7.24 -5.72 -3.84
N VAL A 21 -6.81 -4.45 -3.77
CA VAL A 21 -5.98 -3.92 -2.69
C VAL A 21 -6.84 -3.03 -1.81
N VAL A 22 -6.86 -3.31 -0.51
CA VAL A 22 -7.57 -2.49 0.48
C VAL A 22 -6.54 -1.69 1.26
N LEU A 23 -6.55 -0.37 1.10
CA LEU A 23 -5.84 0.55 1.99
C LEU A 23 -6.76 0.96 3.14
N MET A 24 -6.27 0.89 4.36
CA MET A 24 -6.96 1.34 5.56
C MET A 24 -6.14 2.41 6.27
N VAL A 25 -6.76 3.52 6.64
CA VAL A 25 -6.12 4.50 7.51
C VAL A 25 -6.19 4.00 8.94
N VAL A 26 -5.09 3.45 9.45
CA VAL A 26 -5.03 2.85 10.80
C VAL A 26 -5.03 3.96 11.86
N ASP A 27 -4.23 4.99 11.66
CA ASP A 27 -4.04 6.04 12.65
C ASP A 27 -3.40 7.30 12.03
N LEU A 28 -3.76 8.45 12.58
CA LEU A 28 -3.29 9.77 12.14
C LEU A 28 -2.67 10.47 13.35
N GLN A 29 -1.35 10.58 13.41
CA GLN A 29 -0.65 11.17 14.55
C GLN A 29 0.40 12.19 14.11
N HIS A 30 0.27 13.43 14.58
CA HIS A 30 1.28 14.49 14.40
C HIS A 30 1.79 14.64 12.96
N GLY A 31 0.90 14.50 11.96
CA GLY A 31 1.25 14.57 10.54
C GLY A 31 1.79 13.26 9.93
N LYS A 32 1.95 12.19 10.73
CA LYS A 32 2.23 10.84 10.24
C LYS A 32 0.93 10.07 10.06
N VAL A 33 0.80 9.42 8.91
CA VAL A 33 -0.33 8.55 8.60
C VAL A 33 0.15 7.11 8.67
N ARG A 34 -0.53 6.29 9.46
CA ARG A 34 -0.37 4.83 9.44
C ARG A 34 -1.37 4.26 8.46
N LEU A 35 -0.87 3.63 7.40
CA LEU A 35 -1.67 2.95 6.40
C LEU A 35 -1.50 1.45 6.58
N GLY A 36 -2.60 0.74 6.78
CA GLY A 36 -2.68 -0.71 6.63
C GLY A 36 -2.96 -0.99 5.16
N ILE A 37 -2.24 -1.94 4.58
CA ILE A 37 -2.46 -2.35 3.19
C ILE A 37 -2.71 -3.84 3.21
N GLU A 38 -3.88 -4.24 2.76
CA GLU A 38 -4.28 -5.63 2.60
C GLU A 38 -4.34 -5.91 1.10
N ALA A 39 -3.48 -6.81 0.63
CA ALA A 39 -3.41 -7.19 -0.77
C ALA A 39 -3.21 -8.70 -0.89
N PRO A 40 -3.65 -9.31 -1.99
CA PRO A 40 -3.34 -10.69 -2.31
C PRO A 40 -1.84 -10.91 -2.48
N ARG A 41 -1.38 -12.16 -2.33
CA ARG A 41 0.05 -12.54 -2.42
C ARG A 41 0.68 -12.27 -3.78
N GLU A 42 -0.14 -12.16 -4.83
CA GLU A 42 0.32 -11.84 -6.18
C GLU A 42 0.70 -10.38 -6.36
N THR A 43 0.20 -9.49 -5.49
CA THR A 43 0.45 -8.04 -5.58
C THR A 43 1.57 -7.64 -4.62
N PRO A 44 2.80 -7.39 -5.12
CA PRO A 44 3.90 -6.95 -4.27
C PRO A 44 3.66 -5.51 -3.80
N ILE A 45 3.59 -5.31 -2.48
CA ILE A 45 3.54 -3.99 -1.87
C ILE A 45 4.96 -3.59 -1.50
N VAL A 46 5.50 -2.61 -2.21
CA VAL A 46 6.81 -2.03 -1.94
C VAL A 46 6.67 -0.53 -1.71
N ARG A 47 7.54 0.00 -0.85
CA ARG A 47 7.64 1.45 -0.69
C ARG A 47 8.31 2.03 -1.93
N GLU A 48 7.83 3.17 -2.40
CA GLU A 48 8.28 3.76 -3.66
C GLU A 48 9.81 3.94 -3.72
N GLU A 49 10.40 4.32 -2.58
CA GLU A 49 11.85 4.45 -2.36
C GLU A 49 12.67 3.15 -2.61
N LEU A 50 12.02 1.99 -2.57
CA LEU A 50 12.62 0.67 -2.79
C LEU A 50 12.42 0.17 -4.22
N ILE A 51 11.59 0.85 -5.02
CA ILE A 51 11.36 0.51 -6.42
C ILE A 51 12.67 0.77 -7.17
N GLY A 52 13.37 -0.32 -7.53
CA GLY A 52 14.66 -0.28 -8.23
C GLY A 52 15.87 -0.82 -7.45
N ARG A 53 15.74 -1.19 -6.17
CA ARG A 53 16.81 -1.89 -5.42
C ARG A 53 16.69 -3.41 -5.38
N ASP A 54 15.57 -3.97 -5.80
CA ASP A 54 15.36 -5.42 -5.93
C ASP A 54 15.74 -5.94 -7.34
N GLY A 55 16.88 -5.47 -7.85
CA GLY A 55 17.51 -5.96 -9.07
C GLY A 55 18.83 -6.64 -8.71
N LYS A 56 18.90 -7.96 -8.91
CA LYS A 56 20.03 -8.88 -8.63
C LYS A 56 20.23 -9.27 -7.17
N ARG A 57 19.72 -10.47 -6.83
CA ARG A 57 20.58 -11.45 -6.16
C ARG A 57 21.87 -11.59 -6.99
N PRO A 58 23.08 -11.32 -6.47
CA PRO A 58 24.27 -11.86 -7.09
C PRO A 58 24.18 -13.39 -6.99
N ALA A 59 24.27 -14.07 -8.14
CA ALA A 59 24.46 -15.50 -8.17
C ALA A 59 25.80 -15.81 -7.47
N ALA A 60 25.75 -16.67 -6.45
CA ALA A 60 26.92 -17.35 -5.93
C ALA A 60 27.11 -18.66 -6.70
#